data_AF-A0A7Z9XFM2-F1
#
_entry.id   AF-A0A7Z9XFM2-F1
#
_cell.length_a   1.000
_cell.length_b   1.000
_cell.length_c   1.000
_cell.angle_alpha   90.00
_cell.angle_beta   90.00
_cell.angle_gamma   90.00
#
_symmetry.space_group_name_H-M   'P 1'
#
loop_
_entity.id
_entity.type
_entity.pdbx_description
1 polymer ?
#
loop_
_entity_poly.entity_id
_entity_poly.type
_entity_poly.pdbx_seq_one_letter_code
_entity_poly.pdbx_strand_id
1 'polypeptide(L)'
;KYMDKIKIEIERKDNKLHISTVPHSWSAPAWRETNYALLVPWSASLDIRTSHGEVSVNDSTMASDVETERGPAPTQSFKGDITIKNSYGRVRVRNIHANLKVTNSHGETLLSDVQGQLEIKNIWGRIKVSDISGDLNLRGSKKPIFVENVQGNVTVSNSHGRVEVQHVEGDLHITNAHADVLADSITGEVVISNNHGDITVKGFGIIKKKYTLRSEHGDIILESTFRTPD
;
A
#
# COMPACT_ATOMS: atom_id res chain seq x y z
N LYS A 1 -33.11 12.30 14.89
CA LYS A 1 -34.33 12.81 14.20
C LYS A 1 -34.49 12.30 12.75
N TYR A 2 -33.52 11.58 12.17
CA TYR A 2 -33.62 11.01 10.81
C TYR A 2 -33.47 9.49 10.74
N MET A 3 -33.22 8.80 11.86
CA MET A 3 -33.07 7.34 11.87
C MET A 3 -34.32 6.63 11.35
N ASP A 4 -35.52 7.13 11.68
CA ASP A 4 -36.80 6.58 11.20
C ASP A 4 -37.02 6.78 9.68
N LYS A 5 -36.11 7.50 9.00
CA LYS A 5 -36.15 7.74 7.55
C LYS A 5 -35.13 6.90 6.76
N ILE A 6 -34.41 6.02 7.45
CA ILE A 6 -33.42 5.10 6.88
C ILE A 6 -33.87 3.68 7.16
N LYS A 7 -33.99 2.87 6.12
CA LYS A 7 -34.26 1.43 6.26
C LYS A 7 -32.97 0.68 5.93
N ILE A 8 -32.58 -0.21 6.84
CA ILE A 8 -31.49 -1.15 6.62
C ILE A 8 -32.13 -2.44 6.12
N GLU A 9 -31.76 -2.87 4.94
CA GLU A 9 -32.19 -4.16 4.37
C GLU A 9 -31.00 -5.11 4.42
N ILE A 10 -31.21 -6.25 5.08
CA ILE A 10 -30.22 -7.32 5.18
C ILE A 10 -30.84 -8.53 4.49
N GLU A 11 -30.27 -8.90 3.35
CA GLU A 11 -30.70 -10.06 2.58
C GLU A 11 -29.55 -11.07 2.51
N ARG A 12 -29.82 -12.30 2.95
CA ARG A 12 -28.93 -13.41 2.65
C ARG A 12 -29.26 -13.92 1.25
N LYS A 13 -28.28 -13.88 0.34
CA LYS A 13 -28.34 -14.54 -0.97
C LYS A 13 -27.18 -15.50 -1.07
N ASP A 14 -27.49 -16.79 -1.15
CA ASP A 14 -26.52 -17.88 -1.13
C ASP A 14 -25.61 -17.84 0.12
N ASN A 15 -24.30 -17.72 -0.09
CA ASN A 15 -23.27 -17.57 0.94
C ASN A 15 -22.83 -16.11 1.14
N LYS A 16 -23.60 -15.13 0.64
CA LYS A 16 -23.33 -13.69 0.78
C LYS A 16 -24.38 -13.01 1.63
N LEU A 17 -23.93 -12.07 2.46
CA LEU A 17 -24.79 -11.14 3.18
C LEU A 17 -24.81 -9.82 2.39
N HIS A 18 -25.96 -9.47 1.83
CA HIS A 18 -26.17 -8.18 1.17
C HIS A 18 -26.80 -7.22 2.19
N ILE A 19 -26.10 -6.13 2.48
CA ILE A 19 -26.59 -5.08 3.38
C ILE A 19 -26.71 -3.80 2.57
N SER A 20 -27.91 -3.26 2.49
CA SER A 20 -28.20 -2.01 1.80
C SER A 20 -28.87 -1.00 2.73
N THR A 21 -28.45 0.26 2.60
CA THR A 21 -29.13 1.40 3.24
C THR A 21 -30.05 2.04 2.22
N VAL A 22 -31.37 1.88 2.36
CA VAL A 22 -32.35 2.47 1.42
C VAL A 22 -33.12 3.63 2.05
N PRO A 23 -33.45 4.68 1.28
CA PRO A 23 -34.32 5.75 1.73
C PRO A 23 -35.73 5.22 2.06
N HIS A 24 -36.20 5.44 3.28
CA HIS A 24 -37.57 5.10 3.65
C HIS A 24 -38.60 6.16 3.18
N SER A 25 -38.16 7.38 2.82
CA SER A 25 -39.04 8.41 2.23
C SER A 25 -38.28 9.36 1.30
N TRP A 26 -39.01 9.94 0.34
CA TRP A 26 -38.52 10.97 -0.60
C TRP A 26 -38.13 12.29 0.10
N SER A 27 -38.59 12.49 1.35
CA SER A 27 -38.32 13.70 2.17
C SER A 27 -37.03 13.63 3.00
N ALA A 28 -36.24 12.57 2.82
CA ALA A 28 -35.07 12.31 3.63
C ALA A 28 -33.82 12.92 2.98
N PRO A 29 -32.90 13.50 3.78
CA PRO A 29 -31.79 14.29 3.27
C PRO A 29 -30.90 13.51 2.30
N ALA A 30 -30.27 14.24 1.38
CA ALA A 30 -29.39 13.69 0.35
C ALA A 30 -28.09 13.13 0.92
N TRP A 31 -27.59 13.67 2.04
CA TRP A 31 -26.45 13.13 2.78
C TRP A 31 -26.94 12.29 3.97
N ARG A 32 -26.38 11.08 4.12
CA ARG A 32 -26.70 10.13 5.20
C ARG A 32 -25.44 9.37 5.58
N GLU A 33 -25.30 9.11 6.86
CA GLU A 33 -24.24 8.29 7.41
C GLU A 33 -24.89 7.16 8.21
N THR A 34 -24.50 5.93 7.89
CA THR A 34 -24.91 4.74 8.64
C THR A 34 -23.65 3.98 9.01
N ASN A 35 -23.46 3.73 10.30
CA ASN A 35 -22.32 2.98 10.82
C ASN A 35 -22.77 1.54 11.12
N TYR A 36 -22.06 0.57 10.54
CA TYR A 36 -22.33 -0.85 10.71
C TYR A 36 -21.17 -1.50 11.47
N ALA A 37 -21.48 -2.27 12.51
CA ALA A 37 -20.54 -3.19 13.14
C ALA A 37 -21.04 -4.61 12.88
N LEU A 38 -20.33 -5.36 12.01
CA LEU A 38 -20.69 -6.72 11.64
C LEU A 38 -19.68 -7.67 12.24
N LEU A 39 -20.15 -8.54 13.13
CA LEU A 39 -19.34 -9.62 13.67
C LEU A 39 -19.49 -10.84 12.77
N VAL A 40 -18.41 -11.18 12.07
CA VAL A 40 -18.31 -12.33 11.19
C VAL A 40 -17.34 -13.34 11.80
N PRO A 41 -17.55 -14.66 11.62
CA PRO A 41 -16.58 -15.66 12.06
C PRO A 41 -15.21 -15.41 11.41
N TRP A 42 -14.14 -15.52 12.18
CA TRP A 42 -12.75 -15.33 11.72
C TRP A 42 -12.35 -16.26 10.56
N SER A 43 -13.03 -17.41 10.44
CA SER A 43 -12.87 -18.41 9.38
C SER A 43 -13.73 -18.15 8.13
N ALA A 44 -14.38 -16.99 8.01
CA ALA A 44 -15.16 -16.63 6.83
C ALA A 44 -14.30 -15.84 5.83
N SER A 45 -14.41 -16.16 4.53
CA SER A 45 -13.90 -15.26 3.49
C SER A 45 -14.79 -14.02 3.37
N LEU A 46 -14.17 -12.86 3.18
CA LEU A 46 -14.86 -11.58 3.14
C LEU A 46 -14.80 -10.99 1.73
N ASP A 47 -15.95 -10.56 1.22
CA ASP A 47 -16.09 -9.83 -0.05
C ASP A 47 -16.88 -8.56 0.27
N ILE A 48 -16.17 -7.48 0.61
CA ILE A 48 -16.76 -6.23 1.10
C ILE A 48 -16.69 -5.20 -0.03
N ARG A 49 -17.85 -4.66 -0.43
CA ARG A 49 -17.94 -3.58 -1.40
C ARG A 49 -18.73 -2.41 -0.86
N THR A 50 -18.17 -1.21 -0.90
CA THR A 50 -18.88 0.04 -0.60
C THR A 50 -18.48 1.16 -1.55
N SER A 51 -19.37 2.12 -1.78
CA SER A 51 -19.01 3.35 -2.49
C SER A 51 -18.56 4.47 -1.53
N HIS A 52 -19.02 4.44 -0.28
CA HIS A 52 -18.78 5.51 0.69
C HIS A 52 -18.67 4.95 2.11
N GLY A 53 -18.07 5.73 3.01
CA GLY A 53 -17.89 5.32 4.41
C GLY A 53 -16.66 4.46 4.63
N GLU A 54 -16.17 4.50 5.87
CA GLU A 54 -14.99 3.75 6.29
C GLU A 54 -15.26 2.25 6.28
N VAL A 55 -14.30 1.47 5.76
CA VAL A 55 -14.32 0.00 5.87
C VAL A 55 -13.17 -0.41 6.77
N SER A 56 -13.47 -0.76 8.01
CA SER A 56 -12.50 -1.40 8.89
C SER A 56 -12.71 -2.89 8.92
N VAL A 57 -11.65 -3.65 8.65
CA VAL A 57 -11.65 -5.11 8.76
C VAL A 57 -10.50 -5.51 9.66
N ASN A 58 -10.80 -6.30 10.69
CA ASN A 58 -9.85 -6.74 11.69
C ASN A 58 -9.96 -8.26 11.88
N ASP A 59 -8.83 -8.91 12.17
CA ASP A 59 -8.76 -10.29 12.68
C ASP A 59 -9.41 -11.36 11.78
N SER A 60 -9.05 -11.36 10.49
CA SER A 60 -9.49 -12.41 9.55
C SER A 60 -8.37 -13.40 9.25
N THR A 61 -8.71 -14.69 9.19
CA THR A 61 -7.74 -15.75 8.83
C THR A 61 -7.92 -16.28 7.43
N MET A 62 -8.98 -15.89 6.74
CA MET A 62 -9.28 -16.32 5.38
C MET A 62 -9.02 -15.21 4.37
N ALA A 63 -8.88 -15.61 3.11
CA ALA A 63 -8.69 -14.67 2.03
C ALA A 63 -9.86 -13.66 1.94
N SER A 64 -9.54 -12.40 1.69
CA SER A 64 -10.52 -11.29 1.72
C SER A 64 -10.30 -10.30 0.57
N ASP A 65 -11.40 -9.83 -0.03
CA ASP A 65 -11.43 -8.73 -1.01
C ASP A 65 -12.21 -7.55 -0.41
N VAL A 66 -11.57 -6.38 -0.38
CA VAL A 66 -12.15 -5.14 0.16
C VAL A 66 -12.09 -4.06 -0.91
N GLU A 67 -13.26 -3.62 -1.37
CA GLU A 67 -13.43 -2.59 -2.38
C GLU A 67 -14.20 -1.40 -1.81
N THR A 68 -13.60 -0.22 -1.82
CA THR A 68 -14.22 1.04 -1.38
C THR A 68 -13.92 2.19 -2.33
N GLU A 69 -14.92 2.97 -2.75
CA GLU A 69 -14.68 4.08 -3.67
C GLU A 69 -14.16 5.33 -2.95
N ARG A 70 -14.87 5.80 -1.91
CA ARG A 70 -14.66 7.13 -1.31
C ARG A 70 -14.50 7.16 0.22
N GLY A 71 -14.20 6.03 0.85
CA GLY A 71 -13.91 5.97 2.29
C GLY A 71 -12.53 5.43 2.62
N PRO A 72 -11.98 5.74 3.80
CA PRO A 72 -10.75 5.11 4.25
C PRO A 72 -10.96 3.60 4.45
N ALA A 73 -9.89 2.83 4.24
CA ALA A 73 -9.88 1.38 4.48
C ALA A 73 -8.78 1.01 5.49
N PRO A 74 -8.99 1.24 6.80
CA PRO A 74 -8.09 0.76 7.84
C PRO A 74 -8.27 -0.76 8.04
N THR A 75 -7.23 -1.51 7.73
CA THR A 75 -7.26 -2.97 7.82
C THR A 75 -6.12 -3.48 8.70
N GLN A 76 -6.40 -4.39 9.63
CA GLN A 76 -5.39 -4.86 10.58
C GLN A 76 -5.51 -6.36 10.88
N SER A 77 -4.38 -7.01 11.16
CA SER A 77 -4.32 -8.38 11.70
C SER A 77 -4.95 -9.43 10.79
N PHE A 78 -4.31 -9.72 9.66
CA PHE A 78 -4.75 -10.77 8.74
C PHE A 78 -3.78 -11.92 8.69
N LYS A 79 -4.31 -13.15 8.61
CA LYS A 79 -3.51 -14.36 8.36
C LYS A 79 -3.77 -14.99 6.99
N GLY A 80 -4.81 -14.55 6.29
CA GLY A 80 -5.10 -14.93 4.91
C GLY A 80 -4.75 -13.83 3.93
N ASP A 81 -4.56 -14.19 2.67
CA ASP A 81 -4.25 -13.25 1.59
C ASP A 81 -5.35 -12.19 1.45
N ILE A 82 -4.94 -10.94 1.24
CA ILE A 82 -5.88 -9.82 1.17
C ILE A 82 -5.66 -8.97 -0.08
N THR A 83 -6.77 -8.66 -0.76
CA THR A 83 -6.81 -7.66 -1.83
C THR A 83 -7.63 -6.46 -1.38
N ILE A 84 -7.07 -5.25 -1.53
CA ILE A 84 -7.75 -3.98 -1.26
C ILE A 84 -7.77 -3.13 -2.51
N LYS A 85 -8.96 -2.67 -2.90
CA LYS A 85 -9.17 -1.72 -3.99
C LYS A 85 -9.80 -0.45 -3.44
N ASN A 86 -9.14 0.68 -3.68
CA ASN A 86 -9.67 2.00 -3.37
C ASN A 86 -9.47 2.97 -4.54
N SER A 87 -10.27 4.03 -4.59
CA SER A 87 -10.11 5.09 -5.58
C SER A 87 -9.68 6.41 -4.95
N TYR A 88 -10.34 6.85 -3.88
CA TYR A 88 -10.13 8.20 -3.33
C TYR A 88 -9.74 8.21 -1.85
N GLY A 89 -10.09 7.18 -1.10
CA GLY A 89 -9.81 7.07 0.32
C GLY A 89 -8.37 6.66 0.63
N ARG A 90 -7.91 7.05 1.84
CA ARG A 90 -6.66 6.55 2.39
C ARG A 90 -6.78 5.05 2.65
N VAL A 91 -5.80 4.28 2.21
CA VAL A 91 -5.64 2.87 2.57
C VAL A 91 -4.58 2.76 3.64
N ARG A 92 -4.91 2.15 4.78
CA ARG A 92 -3.99 1.97 5.91
C ARG A 92 -4.03 0.52 6.36
N VAL A 93 -2.96 -0.23 6.16
CA VAL A 93 -2.94 -1.67 6.44
C VAL A 93 -1.79 -2.01 7.37
N ARG A 94 -2.04 -2.88 8.37
CA ARG A 94 -1.02 -3.33 9.33
C ARG A 94 -1.11 -4.80 9.69
N ASN A 95 0.03 -5.37 10.07
CA ASN A 95 0.12 -6.67 10.74
C ASN A 95 -0.49 -7.80 9.89
N ILE A 96 0.06 -7.99 8.70
CA ILE A 96 -0.42 -8.97 7.71
C ILE A 96 0.56 -10.13 7.65
N HIS A 97 0.12 -11.31 8.04
CA HIS A 97 0.92 -12.54 8.09
C HIS A 97 0.82 -13.36 6.79
N ALA A 98 0.43 -12.71 5.68
CA ALA A 98 0.10 -13.32 4.39
C ALA A 98 0.41 -12.36 3.24
N ASN A 99 0.04 -12.70 2.00
CA ASN A 99 0.23 -11.81 0.87
C ASN A 99 -0.78 -10.66 0.86
N LEU A 100 -0.33 -9.48 0.45
CA LEU A 100 -1.16 -8.28 0.36
C LEU A 100 -1.08 -7.65 -1.03
N LYS A 101 -2.23 -7.41 -1.64
CA LYS A 101 -2.36 -6.66 -2.88
C LYS A 101 -3.19 -5.41 -2.67
N VAL A 102 -2.63 -4.23 -2.93
CA VAL A 102 -3.33 -2.94 -2.81
C VAL A 102 -3.36 -2.21 -4.14
N THR A 103 -4.55 -1.88 -4.63
CA THR A 103 -4.76 -0.93 -5.72
C THR A 103 -5.46 0.29 -5.17
N ASN A 104 -4.80 1.44 -5.19
CA ASN A 104 -5.40 2.74 -4.89
C ASN A 104 -5.20 3.70 -6.07
N SER A 105 -5.94 4.81 -6.14
CA SER A 105 -5.78 5.78 -7.23
C SER A 105 -5.35 7.15 -6.75
N HIS A 106 -6.08 7.77 -5.81
CA HIS A 106 -5.85 9.14 -5.35
C HIS A 106 -5.50 9.25 -3.88
N GLY A 107 -6.00 8.33 -3.05
CA GLY A 107 -5.72 8.35 -1.62
C GLY A 107 -4.29 7.95 -1.28
N GLU A 108 -3.85 8.33 -0.09
CA GLU A 108 -2.56 7.88 0.45
C GLU A 108 -2.60 6.39 0.78
N THR A 109 -1.51 5.67 0.52
CA THR A 109 -1.35 4.25 0.85
C THR A 109 -0.27 4.12 1.92
N LEU A 110 -0.66 3.70 3.13
CA LEU A 110 0.21 3.54 4.29
C LEU A 110 0.18 2.08 4.74
N LEU A 111 1.24 1.32 4.49
CA LEU A 111 1.31 -0.10 4.83
C LEU A 111 2.50 -0.34 5.77
N SER A 112 2.33 -1.21 6.76
CA SER A 112 3.44 -1.61 7.63
C SER A 112 3.27 -3.04 8.13
N ASP A 113 4.36 -3.74 8.42
CA ASP A 113 4.36 -5.08 9.03
C ASP A 113 3.59 -6.11 8.16
N VAL A 114 4.23 -6.47 7.03
CA VAL A 114 3.70 -7.46 6.07
C VAL A 114 4.72 -8.59 5.90
N GLN A 115 4.34 -9.79 6.30
CA GLN A 115 5.23 -10.95 6.29
C GLN A 115 5.29 -11.64 4.92
N GLY A 116 4.21 -11.58 4.14
CA GLY A 116 4.14 -12.15 2.79
C GLY A 116 4.58 -11.19 1.69
N GLN A 117 4.31 -11.57 0.44
CA GLN A 117 4.57 -10.72 -0.72
C GLN A 117 3.62 -9.51 -0.73
N LEU A 118 4.13 -8.35 -1.12
CA LEU A 118 3.39 -7.10 -1.19
C LEU A 118 3.38 -6.54 -2.62
N GLU A 119 2.20 -6.42 -3.21
CA GLU A 119 1.98 -5.74 -4.49
C GLU A 119 1.17 -4.45 -4.29
N ILE A 120 1.69 -3.31 -4.76
CA ILE A 120 1.04 -2.00 -4.65
C ILE A 120 0.94 -1.33 -6.01
N LYS A 121 -0.23 -0.78 -6.32
CA LYS A 121 -0.44 0.15 -7.42
C LYS A 121 -1.11 1.42 -6.89
N ASN A 122 -0.50 2.58 -7.08
CA ASN A 122 -1.12 3.89 -6.81
C ASN A 122 -0.61 4.96 -7.77
N ILE A 123 -1.50 5.71 -8.40
CA ILE A 123 -1.14 6.67 -9.45
C ILE A 123 -0.91 8.07 -8.88
N TRP A 124 -1.84 8.58 -8.07
CA TRP A 124 -1.92 9.98 -7.64
C TRP A 124 -1.73 10.20 -6.15
N GLY A 125 -1.66 9.13 -5.35
CA GLY A 125 -1.44 9.17 -3.91
C GLY A 125 0.01 8.89 -3.52
N ARG A 126 0.43 9.45 -2.37
CA ARG A 126 1.70 9.09 -1.73
C ARG A 126 1.65 7.63 -1.27
N ILE A 127 2.76 6.92 -1.40
CA ILE A 127 2.93 5.57 -0.87
C ILE A 127 4.00 5.62 0.23
N LYS A 128 3.68 5.07 1.42
CA LYS A 128 4.65 4.80 2.48
C LYS A 128 4.50 3.34 2.94
N VAL A 129 5.59 2.60 2.91
CA VAL A 129 5.66 1.18 3.27
C VAL A 129 6.81 0.96 4.22
N SER A 130 6.59 0.21 5.31
CA SER A 130 7.66 -0.20 6.22
C SER A 130 7.54 -1.66 6.66
N ASP A 131 8.66 -2.26 7.06
CA ASP A 131 8.72 -3.53 7.78
C ASP A 131 8.08 -4.69 7.00
N ILE A 132 8.73 -5.06 5.90
CA ILE A 132 8.25 -6.09 4.97
C ILE A 132 9.21 -7.27 4.99
N SER A 133 8.73 -8.46 5.36
CA SER A 133 9.56 -9.67 5.35
C SER A 133 9.65 -10.30 3.96
N GLY A 134 8.59 -10.22 3.16
CA GLY A 134 8.54 -10.75 1.80
C GLY A 134 9.06 -9.78 0.73
N ASP A 135 8.87 -10.17 -0.54
CA ASP A 135 9.18 -9.31 -1.69
C ASP A 135 8.15 -8.17 -1.84
N LEU A 136 8.63 -7.00 -2.28
CA LEU A 136 7.83 -5.81 -2.56
C LEU A 136 7.86 -5.46 -4.06
N ASN A 137 6.70 -5.38 -4.68
CA ASN A 137 6.51 -4.86 -6.04
C ASN A 137 5.58 -3.64 -6.02
N LEU A 138 6.11 -2.47 -6.38
CA LEU A 138 5.42 -1.19 -6.24
C LEU A 138 5.39 -0.43 -7.56
N ARG A 139 4.18 -0.05 -7.99
CA ARG A 139 3.94 0.80 -9.16
C ARG A 139 3.29 2.12 -8.76
N GLY A 140 4.07 3.19 -8.85
CA GLY A 140 3.67 4.58 -8.64
C GLY A 140 3.47 5.34 -9.95
N SER A 141 3.10 6.61 -9.86
CA SER A 141 3.30 7.53 -10.99
C SER A 141 3.61 8.98 -10.57
N LYS A 142 2.79 9.60 -9.72
CA LYS A 142 2.75 11.07 -9.58
C LYS A 142 3.23 11.64 -8.26
N LYS A 143 3.27 10.83 -7.20
CA LYS A 143 3.60 11.28 -5.84
C LYS A 143 4.78 10.49 -5.26
N PRO A 144 5.41 11.01 -4.18
CA PRO A 144 6.54 10.35 -3.57
C PRO A 144 6.23 8.95 -3.05
N ILE A 145 7.25 8.11 -3.09
CA ILE A 145 7.28 6.75 -2.56
C ILE A 145 8.36 6.67 -1.49
N PHE A 146 7.99 6.16 -0.33
CA PHE A 146 8.90 5.89 0.77
C PHE A 146 8.81 4.41 1.14
N VAL A 147 9.93 3.70 1.09
CA VAL A 147 10.06 2.29 1.46
C VAL A 147 11.16 2.16 2.49
N GLU A 148 10.89 1.46 3.58
CA GLU A 148 11.82 1.28 4.69
C GLU A 148 11.77 -0.17 5.21
N ASN A 149 12.92 -0.75 5.57
CA ASN A 149 13.04 -2.06 6.21
C ASN A 149 12.36 -3.19 5.40
N VAL A 150 13.00 -3.64 4.32
CA VAL A 150 12.52 -4.79 3.53
C VAL A 150 13.54 -5.91 3.54
N GLN A 151 13.15 -7.10 4.00
CA GLN A 151 14.03 -8.28 4.00
C GLN A 151 14.11 -8.93 2.61
N GLY A 152 12.99 -8.96 1.87
CA GLY A 152 12.93 -9.48 0.51
C GLY A 152 13.47 -8.53 -0.55
N ASN A 153 13.21 -8.86 -1.82
CA ASN A 153 13.59 -8.03 -2.95
C ASN A 153 12.59 -6.88 -3.14
N VAL A 154 13.09 -5.75 -3.65
CA VAL A 154 12.28 -4.55 -3.90
C VAL A 154 12.32 -4.21 -5.37
N THR A 155 11.16 -4.14 -6.02
CA THR A 155 11.00 -3.58 -7.37
C THR A 155 10.07 -2.37 -7.33
N VAL A 156 10.57 -1.21 -7.77
CA VAL A 156 9.81 0.05 -7.82
C VAL A 156 9.80 0.58 -9.25
N SER A 157 8.61 0.90 -9.75
CA SER A 157 8.41 1.66 -10.99
C SER A 157 7.61 2.92 -10.70
N ASN A 158 8.18 4.09 -11.00
CA ASN A 158 7.54 5.39 -10.81
C ASN A 158 7.92 6.35 -11.94
N SER A 159 7.39 7.59 -11.95
CA SER A 159 7.69 8.51 -13.05
C SER A 159 7.76 10.01 -12.73
N HIS A 160 7.17 10.52 -11.66
CA HIS A 160 7.18 11.97 -11.36
C HIS A 160 7.33 12.28 -9.87
N GLY A 161 7.42 11.25 -9.03
CA GLY A 161 7.59 11.41 -7.59
C GLY A 161 8.99 10.98 -7.17
N ARG A 162 9.54 11.65 -6.16
CA ARG A 162 10.78 11.19 -5.52
C ARG A 162 10.58 9.76 -4.99
N VAL A 163 11.57 8.91 -5.22
CA VAL A 163 11.60 7.55 -4.68
C VAL A 163 12.69 7.49 -3.62
N GLU A 164 12.32 7.08 -2.41
CA GLU A 164 13.25 6.88 -1.31
C GLU A 164 13.09 5.47 -0.76
N VAL A 165 14.20 4.71 -0.78
CA VAL A 165 14.26 3.32 -0.32
C VAL A 165 15.40 3.18 0.67
N GLN A 166 15.11 2.70 1.88
CA GLN A 166 16.09 2.54 2.95
C GLN A 166 16.03 1.13 3.53
N HIS A 167 17.19 0.57 3.88
CA HIS A 167 17.35 -0.73 4.56
C HIS A 167 16.68 -1.88 3.81
N VAL A 168 17.34 -2.36 2.75
CA VAL A 168 16.89 -3.55 2.00
C VAL A 168 17.94 -4.64 2.10
N GLU A 169 17.54 -5.82 2.57
CA GLU A 169 18.43 -6.99 2.67
C GLU A 169 18.56 -7.73 1.33
N GLY A 170 17.46 -7.83 0.58
CA GLY A 170 17.41 -8.37 -0.78
C GLY A 170 17.91 -7.41 -1.87
N ASP A 171 17.65 -7.77 -3.12
CA ASP A 171 18.05 -6.97 -4.28
C ASP A 171 17.06 -5.81 -4.53
N LEU A 172 17.57 -4.69 -5.02
CA LEU A 172 16.82 -3.47 -5.30
C LEU A 172 16.82 -3.15 -6.80
N HIS A 173 15.63 -3.07 -7.39
CA HIS A 173 15.42 -2.58 -8.75
C HIS A 173 14.51 -1.36 -8.75
N ILE A 174 15.00 -0.20 -9.20
CA ILE A 174 14.20 1.02 -9.38
C ILE A 174 14.24 1.48 -10.83
N THR A 175 13.07 1.76 -11.41
CA THR A 175 12.91 2.55 -12.62
C THR A 175 12.09 3.79 -12.28
N ASN A 176 12.65 4.98 -12.46
CA ASN A 176 11.98 6.25 -12.17
C ASN A 176 12.23 7.29 -13.28
N ALA A 177 11.44 8.37 -13.26
CA ALA A 177 11.69 9.54 -14.09
C ALA A 177 11.29 10.84 -13.35
N HIS A 178 11.70 11.98 -13.91
CA HIS A 178 11.30 13.35 -13.59
C HIS A 178 11.43 13.76 -12.11
N ALA A 179 12.16 12.98 -11.31
CA ALA A 179 12.39 13.19 -9.89
C ALA A 179 13.59 12.37 -9.41
N ASP A 180 14.08 12.70 -8.22
CA ASP A 180 15.26 12.06 -7.64
C ASP A 180 14.96 10.67 -7.08
N VAL A 181 15.99 9.83 -7.05
CA VAL A 181 16.00 8.52 -6.40
C VAL A 181 17.06 8.54 -5.30
N LEU A 182 16.65 8.21 -4.08
CA LEU A 182 17.54 7.97 -2.95
C LEU A 182 17.44 6.51 -2.53
N ALA A 183 18.57 5.81 -2.55
CA ALA A 183 18.70 4.48 -1.98
C ALA A 183 19.74 4.51 -0.84
N ASP A 184 19.43 3.93 0.31
CA ASP A 184 20.34 3.87 1.45
C ASP A 184 20.39 2.46 2.04
N SER A 185 21.60 2.00 2.35
CA SER A 185 21.84 0.79 3.14
C SER A 185 21.21 -0.46 2.51
N ILE A 186 21.66 -0.78 1.29
CA ILE A 186 21.19 -1.93 0.51
C ILE A 186 22.24 -3.04 0.53
N THR A 187 21.86 -4.23 0.98
CA THR A 187 22.76 -5.39 1.08
C THR A 187 22.84 -6.17 -0.25
N GLY A 188 21.75 -6.17 -1.02
CA GLY A 188 21.64 -6.85 -2.32
C GLY A 188 22.33 -6.17 -3.50
N GLU A 189 22.07 -6.71 -4.69
CA GLU A 189 22.37 -6.02 -5.96
C GLU A 189 21.47 -4.79 -6.09
N VAL A 190 22.03 -3.71 -6.65
CA VAL A 190 21.29 -2.46 -6.88
C VAL A 190 21.26 -2.16 -8.37
N VAL A 191 20.06 -2.08 -8.95
CA VAL A 191 19.82 -1.67 -10.32
C VAL A 191 18.90 -0.46 -10.31
N ILE A 192 19.40 0.72 -10.68
CA ILE A 192 18.61 1.95 -10.74
C ILE A 192 18.74 2.56 -12.12
N SER A 193 17.60 2.79 -12.77
CA SER A 193 17.49 3.60 -13.98
C SER A 193 16.63 4.81 -13.69
N ASN A 194 17.18 6.02 -13.82
CA ASN A 194 16.45 7.25 -13.65
C ASN A 194 16.59 8.15 -14.88
N ASN A 195 15.51 8.83 -15.26
CA ASN A 195 15.54 9.83 -16.32
C ASN A 195 15.08 11.19 -15.76
N HIS A 196 15.83 12.26 -15.97
CA HIS A 196 15.53 13.60 -15.44
C HIS A 196 15.42 13.66 -13.91
N GLY A 197 16.54 13.51 -13.22
CA GLY A 197 16.65 13.61 -11.76
C GLY A 197 17.88 12.87 -11.24
N ASP A 198 18.29 13.18 -10.02
CA ASP A 198 19.54 12.64 -9.48
C ASP A 198 19.32 11.24 -8.89
N ILE A 199 20.37 10.42 -8.93
CA ILE A 199 20.44 9.15 -8.21
C ILE A 199 21.44 9.34 -7.09
N THR A 200 20.98 9.27 -5.84
CA THR A 200 21.86 9.23 -4.66
C THR A 200 21.83 7.83 -4.06
N VAL A 201 22.99 7.20 -3.89
CA VAL A 201 23.12 5.93 -3.17
C VAL A 201 24.05 6.12 -1.98
N LYS A 202 23.51 5.88 -0.78
CA LYS A 202 24.21 6.02 0.51
C LYS A 202 24.48 4.66 1.15
N GLY A 203 25.40 4.64 2.10
CA GLY A 203 25.64 3.45 2.93
C GLY A 203 26.21 2.27 2.15
N PHE A 204 26.76 2.52 0.95
CA PHE A 204 27.55 1.51 0.25
C PHE A 204 28.86 1.35 1.05
N GLY A 205 28.89 0.37 1.96
CA GLY A 205 30.10 0.01 2.69
C GLY A 205 31.08 -0.70 1.75
N ILE A 206 31.62 -1.84 2.18
CA ILE A 206 32.29 -2.76 1.25
C ILE A 206 31.19 -3.35 0.36
N ILE A 207 31.04 -2.80 -0.85
CA ILE A 207 30.13 -3.31 -1.87
C ILE A 207 30.51 -4.78 -2.16
N LYS A 208 29.71 -5.73 -1.66
CA LYS A 208 29.90 -7.17 -1.92
C LYS A 208 29.23 -7.64 -3.21
N LYS A 209 28.26 -6.87 -3.71
CA LYS A 209 27.40 -7.21 -4.85
C LYS A 209 27.40 -6.09 -5.91
N LYS A 210 26.94 -6.40 -7.12
CA LYS A 210 27.01 -5.47 -8.25
C LYS A 210 26.03 -4.30 -8.10
N TYR A 211 26.48 -3.10 -8.47
CA TYR A 211 25.63 -1.90 -8.56
C TYR A 211 25.62 -1.44 -10.02
N THR A 212 24.44 -1.26 -10.60
CA THR A 212 24.23 -0.78 -11.98
C THR A 212 23.32 0.44 -11.91
N LEU A 213 23.91 1.63 -12.07
CA LEU A 213 23.19 2.90 -12.01
C LEU A 213 23.23 3.56 -13.39
N ARG A 214 22.07 3.99 -13.89
CA ARG A 214 21.92 4.66 -15.19
C ARG A 214 21.11 5.95 -15.01
N SER A 215 21.70 7.06 -15.41
CA SER A 215 21.04 8.36 -15.48
C SER A 215 21.17 8.92 -16.89
N GLU A 216 20.06 9.36 -17.48
CA GLU A 216 20.08 10.04 -18.79
C GLU A 216 20.25 11.56 -18.63
N HIS A 217 19.69 12.15 -17.57
CA HIS A 217 19.62 13.61 -17.36
C HIS A 217 19.62 14.00 -15.87
N GLY A 218 20.65 13.60 -15.13
CA GLY A 218 20.86 13.92 -13.73
C GLY A 218 22.15 13.31 -13.21
N ASP A 219 22.58 13.71 -12.03
CA ASP A 219 23.84 13.25 -11.45
C ASP A 219 23.67 11.89 -10.76
N ILE A 220 24.78 11.13 -10.69
CA ILE A 220 24.88 9.93 -9.87
C ILE A 220 25.83 10.24 -8.73
N ILE A 221 25.28 10.28 -7.52
CA ILE A 221 25.99 10.60 -6.28
C ILE A 221 26.10 9.32 -5.45
N LEU A 222 27.33 8.96 -5.10
CA LEU A 222 27.63 7.85 -4.22
C LEU A 222 28.20 8.42 -2.91
N GLU A 223 27.50 8.22 -1.79
CA GLU A 223 27.99 8.58 -0.46
C GLU A 223 28.37 7.34 0.37
N SER A 224 29.66 7.17 0.66
CA SER A 224 30.12 6.10 1.56
C SER A 224 30.10 6.59 3.00
N THR A 225 29.33 5.93 3.86
CA THR A 225 29.46 6.09 5.31
C THR A 225 30.42 5.03 5.84
N PHE A 226 31.71 5.37 5.92
CA PHE A 226 32.64 4.60 6.73
C PHE A 226 32.31 4.87 8.20
N ARG A 227 31.63 3.92 8.86
CA ARG A 227 31.72 3.84 10.33
C ARG A 227 33.06 3.17 10.64
N THR A 228 34.00 3.91 11.18
CA THR A 228 35.11 3.32 11.93
C THR A 228 34.50 2.47 13.05
N PRO A 229 34.86 1.19 13.20
CA PRO A 229 34.52 0.44 14.40
C PRO A 229 35.14 1.18 15.59
N ASP A 230 34.33 1.48 16.61
CA ASP A 230 34.82 1.86 17.94
C ASP A 230 35.55 0.68 18.60
#